data_AF-A0A520IR05-F1
#
_entry.id   AF-A0A520IR05-F1
#
_cell.length_a   1.000
_cell.length_b   1.000
_cell.length_c   1.000
_cell.angle_alpha   90.00
_cell.angle_beta   90.00
_cell.angle_gamma   90.00
#
_symmetry.space_group_name_H-M   'P 1'
#
loop_
_entity.id
_entity.type
_entity.pdbx_description
1 polymer ?
#
loop_
_entity_poly.entity_id
_entity_poly.type
_entity_poly.pdbx_seq_one_letter_code
_entity_poly.pdbx_strand_id
1 'polypeptide(L)'
;MRNQAQRRTCRLCFQLTNDEYSQIKTSCQSLGIAVSTLARKLLLDPDFLYVDHAALLQIFEQIARELATTNSIIKDQLESQVNHRDPIFLQEKLLPLINFNVLTQAKLEIQIRQLISRIR
;
A
#
# COMPACT_ATOMS: atom_id res chain seq x y z
N MET A 1 -13.97 -14.84 -38.82
CA MET A 1 -14.53 -14.64 -37.47
C MET A 1 -13.99 -15.74 -36.56
N ARG A 2 -13.04 -15.43 -35.67
CA ARG A 2 -12.38 -16.42 -34.80
C ARG A 2 -13.21 -16.61 -33.52
N ASN A 3 -13.65 -17.84 -33.27
CA ASN A 3 -14.42 -18.26 -32.09
C ASN A 3 -13.71 -17.90 -30.77
N GLN A 4 -14.32 -17.02 -29.98
CA GLN A 4 -13.84 -16.58 -28.65
C GLN A 4 -14.28 -17.50 -27.48
N ALA A 5 -14.66 -18.76 -27.73
CA ALA A 5 -15.35 -19.60 -26.74
C ALA A 5 -14.56 -20.82 -26.23
N GLN A 6 -13.23 -20.81 -26.26
CA GLN A 6 -12.40 -21.82 -25.60
C GLN A 6 -11.37 -21.14 -24.70
N ARG A 7 -11.70 -20.91 -23.43
CA ARG A 7 -10.71 -20.38 -22.47
C ARG A 7 -10.51 -21.17 -21.19
N ARG A 8 -11.26 -22.25 -20.91
CA ARG A 8 -11.02 -23.08 -19.71
C ARG A 8 -11.40 -24.54 -19.96
N THR A 9 -10.45 -25.31 -20.50
CA THR A 9 -10.62 -26.74 -20.82
C THR A 9 -10.35 -27.67 -19.63
N CYS A 10 -9.74 -27.20 -18.54
CA CYS A 10 -9.46 -28.00 -17.35
C CYS A 10 -10.23 -27.46 -16.12
N ARG A 11 -10.92 -28.37 -15.44
CA ARG A 11 -11.56 -28.12 -14.13
C ARG A 11 -10.73 -28.81 -13.06
N LEU A 12 -10.32 -28.04 -12.06
CA LEU A 12 -9.72 -28.55 -10.83
C LEU A 12 -10.78 -28.44 -9.73
N CYS A 13 -10.98 -29.53 -9.01
CA CYS A 13 -11.90 -29.60 -7.89
C CYS A 13 -11.08 -29.68 -6.59
N PHE A 14 -11.38 -28.79 -5.66
CA PHE A 14 -10.82 -28.81 -4.32
C PHE A 14 -11.89 -29.29 -3.36
N GLN A 15 -11.57 -30.26 -2.52
CA GLN A 15 -12.45 -30.67 -1.42
C GLN A 15 -12.11 -29.79 -0.23
N LEU A 16 -13.09 -29.01 0.20
CA LEU A 16 -13.02 -28.13 1.36
C LEU A 16 -14.21 -28.44 2.24
N THR A 17 -14.03 -28.33 3.56
CA THR A 17 -15.14 -28.31 4.51
C THR A 17 -15.98 -27.05 4.32
N ASN A 18 -17.22 -27.08 4.83
CA ASN A 18 -18.10 -25.91 4.78
C ASN A 18 -17.49 -24.70 5.50
N ASP A 19 -16.76 -24.94 6.60
CA ASP A 19 -16.13 -23.88 7.39
C ASP A 19 -14.95 -23.26 6.63
N GLU A 20 -14.06 -24.08 6.07
CA GLU A 20 -12.92 -23.61 5.26
C GLU A 20 -13.39 -22.78 4.06
N TYR A 21 -14.39 -23.28 3.33
CA TYR A 21 -14.93 -22.56 2.18
C TYR A 21 -15.59 -21.23 2.61
N SER A 22 -16.32 -21.21 3.74
CA SER A 22 -16.96 -20.00 4.26
C SER A 22 -15.94 -18.95 4.69
N GLN A 23 -14.83 -19.36 5.31
CA GLN A 23 -13.72 -18.47 5.66
C GLN A 23 -13.08 -17.89 4.40
N ILE A 24 -12.69 -18.74 3.45
CA ILE A 24 -12.08 -18.30 2.18
C ILE A 24 -13.01 -17.35 1.43
N LYS A 25 -14.31 -17.66 1.38
CA LYS A 25 -15.31 -16.82 0.72
C LYS A 25 -15.43 -15.46 1.38
N THR A 26 -15.46 -15.39 2.70
CA THR A 26 -15.50 -14.13 3.46
C THR A 26 -14.25 -13.30 3.21
N SER A 27 -13.06 -13.91 3.26
CA SER A 27 -11.80 -13.22 2.96
C SER A 27 -11.77 -12.72 1.51
N CYS A 28 -12.17 -13.54 0.55
CA CYS A 28 -12.27 -13.15 -0.86
C CYS A 28 -13.25 -11.98 -1.08
N GLN A 29 -14.38 -11.97 -0.38
CA GLN A 29 -15.35 -10.87 -0.44
C GLN A 29 -14.77 -9.57 0.10
N SER A 30 -14.06 -9.62 1.24
CA SER A 30 -13.41 -8.45 1.82
C SER A 30 -12.33 -7.84 0.90
N LEU A 31 -11.69 -8.68 0.08
CA LEU A 31 -10.66 -8.29 -0.88
C LEU A 31 -11.23 -7.89 -2.25
N GLY A 32 -12.52 -8.13 -2.50
CA GLY A 32 -13.15 -7.91 -3.82
C GLY A 32 -12.65 -8.88 -4.91
N ILE A 33 -12.13 -10.05 -4.53
CA ILE A 33 -11.53 -11.03 -5.43
C ILE A 33 -12.43 -12.26 -5.51
N ALA A 34 -12.54 -12.86 -6.70
CA ALA A 34 -13.24 -14.14 -6.84
C ALA A 34 -12.39 -15.30 -6.31
N VAL A 35 -13.00 -16.27 -5.61
CA VAL A 35 -12.31 -17.47 -5.08
C VAL A 35 -11.54 -18.22 -6.19
N SER A 36 -12.09 -18.30 -7.40
CA SER A 36 -11.41 -18.92 -8.54
C SER A 36 -10.15 -18.18 -9.00
N THR A 37 -10.08 -16.86 -8.78
CA THR A 37 -8.89 -16.06 -9.07
C THR A 37 -7.83 -16.29 -8.00
N LEU A 38 -8.21 -16.34 -6.73
CA LEU A 38 -7.31 -16.68 -5.62
C LEU A 38 -6.71 -18.08 -5.81
N ALA A 39 -7.55 -19.08 -6.05
CA ALA A 39 -7.12 -20.46 -6.28
C ALA A 39 -6.15 -20.57 -7.48
N ARG A 40 -6.42 -19.83 -8.57
CA ARG A 40 -5.50 -19.80 -9.72
C ARG A 40 -4.15 -19.19 -9.36
N LYS A 41 -4.14 -18.07 -8.62
CA LYS A 41 -2.89 -17.41 -8.22
C LYS A 41 -2.05 -18.35 -7.35
N LEU A 42 -2.67 -18.99 -6.35
CA LEU A 42 -2.02 -19.98 -5.50
C LEU A 42 -1.42 -21.17 -6.27
N LEU A 43 -2.09 -21.63 -7.34
CA LEU A 43 -1.57 -22.72 -8.17
C LEU A 43 -0.39 -22.31 -9.05
N LEU A 44 -0.36 -21.04 -9.50
CA LEU A 44 0.69 -20.52 -10.36
C LEU A 44 1.90 -20.04 -9.55
N ASP A 45 1.65 -19.58 -8.33
CA ASP A 45 2.62 -19.02 -7.41
C ASP A 45 2.27 -19.49 -5.99
N PRO A 46 2.86 -20.61 -5.54
CA PRO A 46 2.60 -21.18 -4.21
C PRO A 46 2.98 -20.24 -3.07
N ASP A 47 3.96 -19.37 -3.32
CA ASP A 47 4.46 -18.38 -2.38
C ASP A 47 3.66 -17.07 -2.44
N PHE A 48 2.57 -17.02 -3.23
CA PHE A 48 1.74 -15.82 -3.37
C PHE A 48 1.17 -15.30 -2.04
N LEU A 49 0.88 -16.20 -1.09
CA LEU A 49 0.44 -15.84 0.25
C LEU A 49 1.59 -15.72 1.25
N TYR A 50 2.81 -16.06 0.84
CA TYR A 50 3.98 -15.91 1.69
C TYR A 50 4.37 -14.44 1.77
N VAL A 51 4.17 -13.85 2.95
CA VAL A 51 4.62 -12.50 3.26
C VAL A 51 5.88 -12.61 4.10
N ASP A 52 7.00 -12.08 3.59
CA ASP A 52 8.19 -11.90 4.40
C ASP A 52 7.98 -10.71 5.36
N HIS A 53 7.68 -11.06 6.61
CA HIS A 53 7.41 -10.09 7.66
C HIS A 53 8.66 -9.27 8.02
N ALA A 54 9.86 -9.81 7.82
CA ALA A 54 11.11 -9.08 8.09
C ALA A 54 11.34 -8.01 7.01
N ALA A 55 11.13 -8.35 5.74
CA ALA A 55 11.18 -7.38 4.65
C ALA A 55 10.11 -6.28 4.81
N LEU A 56 8.90 -6.65 5.24
CA LEU A 56 7.83 -5.69 5.55
C LEU A 56 8.25 -4.72 6.66
N LEU A 57 8.85 -5.23 7.73
CA LEU A 57 9.30 -4.43 8.87
C LEU A 57 10.43 -3.48 8.48
N GLN A 58 11.38 -3.91 7.64
CA GLN A 58 12.43 -3.06 7.11
C GLN A 58 11.86 -1.88 6.29
N ILE A 59 10.82 -2.13 5.49
CA ILE A 59 10.14 -1.06 4.74
C ILE A 59 9.47 -0.07 5.70
N PHE A 60 8.79 -0.55 6.74
CA PHE A 60 8.18 0.34 7.74
C PHE A 60 9.22 1.16 8.50
N GLU A 61 10.37 0.56 8.83
CA GLU A 61 11.46 1.26 9.50
C GLU A 61 12.04 2.36 8.60
N GLN A 62 12.21 2.08 7.31
CA GLN A 62 12.67 3.06 6.33
C GLN A 62 11.67 4.23 6.20
N ILE A 63 10.37 3.95 6.13
CA ILE A 63 9.32 4.98 6.11
C ILE A 63 9.36 5.83 7.39
N ALA A 64 9.51 5.19 8.55
CA ALA A 64 9.59 5.90 9.83
C ALA A 64 10.83 6.81 9.89
N ARG A 65 11.98 6.35 9.37
CA ARG A 65 13.19 7.18 9.26
C ARG A 65 12.98 8.37 8.33
N GLU A 66 12.42 8.15 7.15
CA GLU A 66 12.16 9.22 6.18
C GLU A 66 11.21 10.29 6.76
N LEU A 67 10.15 9.87 7.45
CA LEU A 67 9.24 10.75 8.18
C LEU A 67 9.94 11.52 9.31
N ALA A 68 10.80 10.85 10.08
CA ALA A 68 11.57 11.49 11.14
C ALA A 68 12.50 12.57 10.58
N THR A 69 13.20 12.30 9.47
CA THR A 69 14.04 13.30 8.79
C THR A 69 13.23 14.48 8.25
N THR A 70 12.07 14.24 7.64
CA THR A 70 11.22 15.34 7.15
C THR A 70 10.71 16.19 8.30
N ASN A 71 10.25 15.56 9.39
CA ASN A 71 9.82 16.26 10.59
C ASN A 71 10.95 17.07 11.22
N SER A 72 12.18 16.56 11.26
CA SER A 72 13.35 17.30 11.77
C SER A 72 13.64 18.51 10.90
N ILE A 73 13.69 18.36 9.57
CA ILE A 73 13.94 19.48 8.65
C ILE A 73 12.89 20.59 8.82
N ILE A 74 11.63 20.21 8.96
CA ILE A 74 10.53 21.16 9.18
C ILE A 74 10.69 21.86 10.53
N LYS A 75 11.04 21.11 11.58
CA LYS A 75 11.24 21.66 12.92
C LYS A 75 12.43 22.63 12.95
N ASP A 76 13.55 22.27 12.35
CA ASP A 76 14.76 23.11 12.26
C ASP A 76 14.48 24.39 11.45
N GLN A 77 13.69 24.29 10.38
CA GLN A 77 13.24 25.45 9.60
C GLN A 77 12.25 26.34 10.37
N LEU A 78 11.38 25.76 11.19
CA LEU A 78 10.47 26.53 12.06
C LEU A 78 11.22 27.21 13.21
N GLU A 79 12.13 26.51 13.89
CA GLU A 79 12.92 27.06 15.01
C GLU A 79 13.90 28.16 14.56
N SER A 80 14.51 28.02 13.38
CA SER A 80 15.32 29.08 12.78
C SER A 80 14.51 30.33 12.39
N GLN A 81 13.18 30.22 12.27
CA GLN A 81 12.29 31.30 11.82
C GLN A 81 11.45 31.95 12.91
N VAL A 82 11.27 31.32 14.08
CA VAL A 82 10.71 31.99 15.27
C VAL A 82 11.54 33.22 15.66
N ASN A 83 12.81 33.27 15.25
CA ASN A 83 13.71 34.41 15.45
C ASN A 83 13.57 35.54 14.39
N HIS A 84 12.84 35.33 13.29
CA HIS A 84 12.65 36.33 12.23
C HIS A 84 11.15 36.48 11.90
N ARG A 85 10.50 37.43 12.60
CA ARG A 85 9.09 37.84 12.39
C ARG A 85 8.93 38.60 11.06
N ASP A 86 9.07 37.93 9.93
CA ASP A 86 8.86 38.55 8.61
C ASP A 86 7.65 37.93 7.87
N PRO A 87 6.54 38.68 7.70
CA PRO A 87 5.28 38.15 7.15
C PRO A 87 5.35 37.77 5.66
N ILE A 88 6.30 38.32 4.89
CA ILE A 88 6.48 37.99 3.47
C ILE A 88 7.03 36.55 3.31
N PHE A 89 7.89 36.14 4.24
CA PHE A 89 8.47 34.79 4.25
C PHE A 89 7.42 33.69 4.50
N LEU A 90 6.48 33.96 5.41
CA LEU A 90 5.36 33.05 5.73
C LEU A 90 4.53 32.71 4.49
N GLN A 91 4.30 33.69 3.62
CA GLN A 91 3.43 33.53 2.46
C GLN A 91 4.17 32.93 1.25
N GLU A 92 5.42 33.36 1.00
CA GLU A 92 6.16 32.95 -0.20
C GLU A 92 7.03 31.69 -0.02
N LYS A 93 7.43 31.35 1.21
CA LYS A 93 8.31 30.19 1.46
C LYS A 93 7.68 29.13 2.34
N LEU A 94 6.94 29.52 3.38
CA LEU A 94 6.36 28.56 4.32
C LEU A 94 5.13 27.86 3.75
N LEU A 95 4.23 28.61 3.07
CA LEU A 95 3.04 28.02 2.44
C LEU A 95 3.39 26.98 1.35
N PRO A 96 4.38 27.22 0.46
CA PRO A 96 4.84 26.21 -0.49
C PRO A 96 5.48 24.99 0.17
N LEU A 97 6.21 25.15 1.27
CA LEU A 97 6.80 24.04 2.03
C LEU A 97 5.73 23.19 2.75
N ILE A 98 4.73 23.83 3.35
CA ILE A 98 3.58 23.13 3.93
C ILE A 98 2.84 22.37 2.84
N ASN A 99 2.55 23.01 1.70
CA ASN A 99 1.89 22.37 0.58
C ASN A 99 2.74 21.22 0.01
N PHE A 100 4.06 21.38 -0.10
CA PHE A 100 4.96 20.31 -0.50
C PHE A 100 4.93 19.14 0.48
N ASN A 101 4.91 19.40 1.79
CA ASN A 101 4.81 18.36 2.80
C ASN A 101 3.47 17.63 2.74
N VAL A 102 2.34 18.36 2.60
CA VAL A 102 1.01 17.77 2.40
C VAL A 102 0.97 16.90 1.14
N LEU A 103 1.54 17.36 0.03
CA LEU A 103 1.63 16.60 -1.21
C LEU A 103 2.55 15.38 -1.07
N THR A 104 3.62 15.48 -0.28
CA THR A 104 4.57 14.39 -0.02
C THR A 104 3.93 13.34 0.89
N GLN A 105 3.20 13.75 1.92
CA GLN A 105 2.39 12.87 2.76
C GLN A 105 1.31 12.15 1.93
N ALA A 106 0.60 12.87 1.05
CA ALA A 106 -0.38 12.25 0.16
C ALA A 106 0.27 11.24 -0.80
N LYS A 107 1.46 11.53 -1.33
CA LYS A 107 2.22 10.58 -2.15
C LYS A 107 2.66 9.34 -1.36
N LEU A 108 3.20 9.54 -0.16
CA LEU A 108 3.59 8.44 0.73
C LEU A 108 2.38 7.59 1.10
N GLU A 109 1.24 8.21 1.38
CA GLU A 109 -0.01 7.51 1.66
C GLU A 109 -0.48 6.68 0.46
N ILE A 110 -0.40 7.22 -0.76
CA ILE A 110 -0.70 6.47 -1.99
C ILE A 110 0.27 5.31 -2.17
N GLN A 111 1.57 5.52 -1.95
CA GLN A 111 2.58 4.47 -2.07
C GLN A 111 2.35 3.36 -1.03
N ILE A 112 2.03 3.73 0.21
CA ILE A 112 1.66 2.78 1.28
C ILE A 112 0.38 2.03 0.91
N ARG A 113 -0.66 2.71 0.41
CA ARG A 113 -1.90 2.07 -0.06
C ARG A 113 -1.63 1.10 -1.21
N GLN A 114 -0.76 1.48 -2.15
CA GLN A 114 -0.34 0.60 -3.25
C GLN A 114 0.45 -0.61 -2.74
N LEU A 115 1.35 -0.42 -1.77
CA LEU A 115 2.10 -1.51 -1.15
C LEU A 115 1.17 -2.47 -0.39
N ILE A 116 0.25 -1.94 0.42
CA ILE A 116 -0.79 -2.71 1.11
C ILE A 116 -1.68 -3.44 0.10
N SER A 117 -2.02 -2.84 -1.04
CA SER A 117 -2.81 -3.50 -2.08
C SER A 117 -2.08 -4.64 -2.79
N ARG A 118 -0.75 -4.72 -2.65
CA ARG A 118 0.08 -5.83 -3.14
C ARG A 118 0.27 -6.93 -2.09
N ILE A 119 0.14 -6.57 -0.80
CA ILE A 119 0.16 -7.49 0.33
C ILE A 119 -1.24 -8.09 0.60
N ARG A 120 -2.30 -7.43 0.11
CA ARG A 120 -3.70 -7.89 0.14
C ARG A 120 -4.06 -8.80 -1.02
#